data_AF-A0A923IVQ3-F1
#
_entry.id   AF-A0A923IVQ3-F1
#
_cell.length_a   1.000
_cell.length_b   1.000
_cell.length_c   1.000
_cell.angle_alpha   90.00
_cell.angle_beta   90.00
_cell.angle_gamma   90.00
#
_symmetry.space_group_name_H-M   'P 1'
#
loop_
_entity.id
_entity.type
_entity.pdbx_description
1 polymer ?
#
loop_
_entity_poly.entity_id
_entity_poly.type
_entity_poly.pdbx_seq_one_letter_code
_entity_poly.pdbx_strand_id
1 'polypeptide(L)'
;MIENNKYLKKLRIITFAFGIIAILSSYSLSVTTFAYGTGDNTLLILLLYPILIISTILIIVKVRFGFYLTLATSLMYSILLTQEVEKYIIFDTQNIILLPVLLLPYVCFIILISLTIIYLTANLKYWLRWRTASMICAVGFFIFIIIDAYSKNYNDTIFIDAEIGNGGNIKLNCKPGFGDARVFVINVESKLLEKEIKANGEYYQGSYFLSNTKIIKNFRFNKLRSITIKKIGNHKLSQELTWNKEKLKGELEFLYP
;
A
#
# COMPACT_ATOMS: atom_id res chain seq x y z
N MET A 1 -10.78 -38.34 9.69
CA MET A 1 -10.86 -38.57 8.23
C MET A 1 -9.53 -39.16 7.79
N ILE A 2 -9.48 -40.45 7.45
CA ILE A 2 -8.24 -41.13 7.08
C ILE A 2 -7.88 -40.71 5.65
N GLU A 3 -6.70 -40.12 5.48
CA GLU A 3 -6.18 -39.62 4.20
C GLU A 3 -5.73 -40.81 3.31
N ASN A 4 -6.68 -41.54 2.74
CA ASN A 4 -6.40 -42.67 1.84
C ASN A 4 -6.16 -42.25 0.38
N ASN A 5 -6.21 -40.96 0.07
CA ASN A 5 -6.07 -40.45 -1.29
C ASN A 5 -4.67 -39.88 -1.55
N LYS A 6 -3.93 -40.49 -2.48
CA LYS A 6 -2.59 -40.04 -2.96
C LYS A 6 -2.59 -38.57 -3.37
N TYR A 7 -3.71 -38.06 -3.89
CA TYR A 7 -3.89 -36.66 -4.26
C TYR A 7 -3.91 -35.72 -3.05
N LEU A 8 -4.68 -36.04 -2.00
CA LEU A 8 -4.76 -35.21 -0.79
C LEU A 8 -3.43 -35.16 -0.04
N LYS A 9 -2.72 -36.30 0.01
CA LYS A 9 -1.36 -36.35 0.56
C LYS A 9 -0.41 -35.43 -0.20
N LYS A 10 -0.48 -35.41 -1.53
CA LYS A 10 0.33 -34.51 -2.37
C LYS A 10 -0.02 -33.04 -2.12
N LEU A 11 -1.31 -32.70 -2.09
CA LEU A 11 -1.76 -31.34 -1.77
C LEU A 11 -1.23 -30.87 -0.42
N ARG A 12 -1.37 -31.68 0.63
CA ARG A 12 -0.84 -31.35 1.96
C ARG A 12 0.65 -31.05 1.94
N ILE A 13 1.45 -31.89 1.28
CA ILE A 13 2.91 -31.70 1.20
C ILE A 13 3.24 -30.40 0.47
N ILE A 14 2.53 -30.09 -0.62
CA ILE A 14 2.72 -28.83 -1.35
C ILE A 14 2.32 -27.64 -0.47
N THR A 15 1.17 -27.69 0.22
CA THR A 15 0.74 -26.62 1.14
C THR A 15 1.75 -26.42 2.27
N PHE A 16 2.32 -27.51 2.81
CA PHE A 16 3.36 -27.44 3.83
C PHE A 16 4.64 -26.79 3.30
N ALA A 17 5.10 -27.17 2.11
CA ALA A 17 6.27 -26.57 1.47
C ALA A 17 6.09 -25.05 1.24
N PHE A 18 4.94 -24.64 0.71
CA PHE A 18 4.61 -23.22 0.57
C PHE A 18 4.46 -22.51 1.93
N GLY A 19 3.99 -23.20 2.97
CA GLY A 19 3.96 -22.69 4.34
C GLY A 19 5.37 -22.37 4.85
N ILE A 20 6.34 -23.25 4.63
CA ILE A 20 7.75 -22.99 4.98
C ILE A 20 8.30 -21.78 4.21
N ILE A 21 8.06 -21.72 2.89
CA ILE A 21 8.52 -20.58 2.07
C ILE A 21 7.89 -19.28 2.56
N ALA A 22 6.60 -19.29 2.90
CA ALA A 22 5.91 -18.13 3.45
C ALA A 22 6.52 -17.70 4.80
N ILE A 23 6.84 -18.64 5.70
CA ILE A 23 7.49 -18.35 7.00
C ILE A 23 8.88 -17.71 6.81
N LEU A 24 9.68 -18.26 5.90
CA LEU A 24 11.04 -17.76 5.64
C LEU A 24 10.99 -16.38 4.99
N SER A 25 10.15 -16.18 3.98
CA SER A 25 10.05 -14.92 3.25
C SER A 25 9.40 -13.79 4.07
N SER A 26 8.44 -14.11 4.96
CA SER A 26 7.81 -13.12 5.85
C SER A 26 8.61 -12.81 7.13
N TYR A 27 9.74 -13.49 7.36
CA TYR A 27 10.58 -13.25 8.54
C TYR A 27 11.08 -11.80 8.59
N SER A 28 11.61 -11.29 7.48
CA SER A 28 12.15 -9.92 7.41
C SER A 28 11.07 -8.88 7.72
N LEU A 29 9.88 -9.04 7.17
CA LEU A 29 8.73 -8.19 7.47
C LEU A 29 8.42 -8.20 8.98
N SER A 30 8.32 -9.40 9.56
CA SER A 30 7.92 -9.57 10.96
C SER A 30 8.94 -8.99 11.95
N VAL A 31 10.24 -9.20 11.70
CA VAL A 31 11.32 -8.63 12.53
C VAL A 31 11.40 -7.12 12.39
N THR A 32 11.23 -6.59 11.18
CA THR A 32 11.21 -5.14 10.95
C THR A 32 10.03 -4.50 11.67
N THR A 33 8.84 -5.10 11.60
CA THR A 33 7.67 -4.65 12.34
C THR A 33 7.87 -4.74 13.85
N PHE A 34 8.56 -5.77 14.35
CA PHE A 34 8.91 -5.88 15.77
C PHE A 34 9.86 -4.77 16.23
N ALA A 35 10.87 -4.45 15.40
CA ALA A 35 11.91 -3.49 15.75
C ALA A 35 11.45 -2.03 15.65
N TYR A 36 10.70 -1.69 14.61
CA TYR A 36 10.38 -0.29 14.27
C TYR A 36 8.90 0.07 14.38
N GLY A 37 8.01 -0.92 14.51
CA GLY A 37 6.58 -0.71 14.40
C GLY A 37 6.14 -0.36 12.97
N THR A 38 4.89 -0.68 12.65
CA THR A 38 4.24 -0.35 11.37
C THR A 38 2.86 0.27 11.62
N GLY A 39 2.81 1.25 12.53
CA GLY A 39 1.58 1.94 12.92
C GLY A 39 0.50 0.98 13.44
N ASP A 40 -0.73 1.15 12.97
CA ASP A 40 -1.91 0.41 13.43
C ASP A 40 -1.85 -1.10 13.17
N ASN A 41 -1.08 -1.54 12.17
CA ASN A 41 -0.99 -2.95 11.78
C ASN A 41 0.07 -3.74 12.58
N THR A 42 0.83 -3.09 13.46
CA THR A 42 1.96 -3.71 14.17
C THR A 42 1.56 -4.98 14.91
N LEU A 43 0.54 -4.89 15.78
CA LEU A 43 0.07 -6.03 16.57
C LEU A 43 -0.44 -7.18 15.71
N LEU A 44 -1.13 -6.84 14.61
CA LEU A 44 -1.69 -7.82 13.70
C LEU A 44 -0.59 -8.63 13.01
N ILE A 45 0.45 -7.98 12.46
CA ILE A 45 1.58 -8.66 11.81
C ILE A 45 2.32 -9.54 12.82
N LEU A 46 2.60 -9.02 14.02
CA LEU A 46 3.27 -9.76 15.08
C LEU A 46 2.47 -10.99 15.55
N LEU A 47 1.14 -10.94 15.51
CA LEU A 47 0.28 -12.08 15.84
C LEU A 47 0.21 -13.09 14.69
N LEU A 48 0.13 -12.63 13.45
CA LEU A 48 -0.02 -13.50 12.28
C LEU A 48 1.20 -14.40 12.05
N TYR A 49 2.40 -13.95 12.39
CA TYR A 49 3.63 -14.71 12.16
C TYR A 49 3.72 -16.01 13.00
N PRO A 50 3.53 -15.98 14.34
CA PRO A 50 3.40 -17.21 15.13
C PRO A 50 2.24 -18.10 14.69
N ILE A 51 1.09 -17.53 14.32
CA ILE A 51 -0.06 -18.33 13.86
C ILE A 51 0.28 -19.07 12.56
N LEU A 52 1.04 -18.47 11.64
CA LEU A 52 1.50 -19.12 10.41
C LEU A 52 2.44 -20.31 10.70
N ILE A 53 3.32 -20.18 11.71
CA ILE A 53 4.18 -21.27 12.17
C ILE A 53 3.33 -22.41 12.73
N ILE A 54 2.41 -22.09 13.65
CA ILE A 54 1.50 -23.08 14.26
C ILE A 54 0.64 -23.76 13.19
N SER A 55 0.07 -23.02 12.25
CA SER A 55 -0.78 -23.58 11.20
C SER A 55 0.01 -24.52 10.29
N THR A 56 1.26 -24.20 9.98
CA THR A 56 2.16 -25.04 9.18
C THR A 56 2.52 -26.34 9.91
N ILE A 57 2.77 -26.29 11.23
CA ILE A 57 2.97 -27.47 12.07
C ILE A 57 1.70 -28.34 12.10
N LEU A 58 0.53 -27.73 12.26
CA LEU A 58 -0.74 -28.46 12.28
C LEU A 58 -1.02 -29.17 10.95
N ILE A 59 -0.64 -28.57 9.82
CA ILE A 59 -0.74 -29.20 8.50
C ILE A 59 0.08 -30.49 8.44
N ILE A 60 1.35 -30.49 8.90
CA ILE A 60 2.20 -31.69 8.83
C ILE A 60 1.72 -32.80 9.78
N VAL A 61 1.21 -32.45 10.96
CA VAL A 61 0.61 -33.38 11.93
C VAL A 61 -0.81 -33.83 11.52
N LYS A 62 -1.29 -33.41 10.33
CA LYS A 62 -2.57 -33.82 9.73
C LYS A 62 -3.81 -33.30 10.47
N VAL A 63 -3.69 -32.17 11.16
CA VAL A 63 -4.81 -31.54 11.85
C VAL A 63 -5.55 -30.61 10.88
N ARG A 64 -6.83 -30.91 10.62
CA ARG A 64 -7.66 -30.15 9.66
C ARG A 64 -7.75 -28.66 10.01
N PHE A 65 -7.76 -28.32 11.29
CA PHE A 65 -7.76 -26.93 11.77
C PHE A 65 -6.57 -26.11 11.25
N GLY A 66 -5.41 -26.76 11.01
CA GLY A 66 -4.25 -26.10 10.41
C GLY A 66 -4.54 -25.49 9.04
N PHE A 67 -5.35 -26.14 8.21
CA PHE A 67 -5.73 -25.60 6.90
C PHE A 67 -6.66 -24.38 7.00
N TYR A 68 -7.57 -24.35 7.98
CA TYR A 68 -8.42 -23.18 8.23
C TYR A 68 -7.60 -21.99 8.74
N LEU A 69 -6.66 -22.23 9.67
CA LEU A 69 -5.73 -21.20 10.14
C LEU A 69 -4.85 -20.67 9.01
N THR A 70 -4.30 -21.55 8.16
CA THR A 70 -3.48 -21.13 7.00
C THR A 70 -4.31 -20.32 6.01
N LEU A 71 -5.56 -20.67 5.76
CA LEU A 71 -6.44 -19.87 4.89
C LEU A 71 -6.68 -18.47 5.48
N ALA A 72 -7.04 -18.38 6.76
CA ALA A 72 -7.29 -17.11 7.43
C ALA A 72 -6.04 -16.22 7.47
N THR A 73 -4.90 -16.78 7.87
CA THR A 73 -3.61 -16.05 7.89
C THR A 73 -3.18 -15.59 6.51
N SER A 74 -3.31 -16.46 5.49
CA SER A 74 -2.93 -16.10 4.11
C SER A 74 -3.82 -15.01 3.54
N LEU A 75 -5.12 -14.99 3.86
CA LEU A 75 -6.02 -13.90 3.48
C LEU A 75 -5.60 -12.59 4.14
N MET A 76 -5.35 -12.60 5.45
CA MET A 76 -4.94 -11.41 6.20
C MET A 76 -3.61 -10.85 5.67
N TYR A 77 -2.59 -11.70 5.48
CA TYR A 77 -1.32 -11.26 4.90
C TYR A 77 -1.48 -10.74 3.47
N SER A 78 -2.30 -11.38 2.63
CA SER A 78 -2.53 -10.90 1.26
C SER A 78 -3.13 -9.49 1.28
N ILE A 79 -4.14 -9.25 2.12
CA ILE A 79 -4.77 -7.93 2.26
C ILE A 79 -3.75 -6.88 2.75
N LEU A 80 -2.98 -7.20 3.80
CA LEU A 80 -1.99 -6.27 4.37
C LEU A 80 -0.90 -5.89 3.37
N LEU A 81 -0.42 -6.87 2.60
CA LEU A 81 0.68 -6.66 1.66
C LEU A 81 0.23 -6.05 0.34
N THR A 82 -1.08 -6.03 0.03
CA THR A 82 -1.60 -5.58 -1.27
C THR A 82 -1.13 -4.16 -1.60
N GLN A 83 -1.22 -3.21 -0.65
CA GLN A 83 -0.86 -1.81 -0.89
C GLN A 83 0.64 -1.64 -1.13
N GLU A 84 1.48 -2.34 -0.37
CA GLU A 84 2.94 -2.24 -0.52
C GLU A 84 3.41 -2.93 -1.81
N VAL A 85 2.83 -4.09 -2.14
CA VAL A 85 3.11 -4.79 -3.41
C VAL A 85 2.68 -3.94 -4.60
N GLU A 86 1.54 -3.24 -4.52
CA GLU A 86 1.12 -2.29 -5.53
C GLU A 86 2.14 -1.16 -5.72
N LYS A 87 2.59 -0.49 -4.65
CA LYS A 87 3.61 0.55 -4.73
C LYS A 87 4.88 0.03 -5.40
N TYR A 88 5.34 -1.15 -4.99
CA TYR A 88 6.49 -1.81 -5.59
C TYR A 88 6.31 -2.07 -7.09
N ILE A 89 5.16 -2.62 -7.51
CA ILE A 89 4.88 -2.93 -8.91
C ILE A 89 4.78 -1.67 -9.78
N ILE A 90 4.29 -0.56 -9.23
CA ILE A 90 4.07 0.67 -10.00
C ILE A 90 5.32 1.55 -10.02
N PHE A 91 5.98 1.72 -8.88
CA PHE A 91 7.01 2.74 -8.67
C PHE A 91 8.41 2.15 -8.53
N ASP A 92 8.57 1.06 -7.77
CA ASP A 92 9.90 0.57 -7.33
C ASP A 92 10.34 -0.76 -7.94
N THR A 93 9.85 -1.12 -9.13
CA THR A 93 10.16 -2.41 -9.78
C THR A 93 11.66 -2.66 -10.00
N GLN A 94 12.49 -1.62 -9.98
CA GLN A 94 13.94 -1.72 -10.10
C GLN A 94 14.62 -2.19 -8.80
N ASN A 95 13.93 -2.09 -7.66
CA ASN A 95 14.46 -2.50 -6.37
C ASN A 95 14.33 -4.02 -6.19
N ILE A 96 15.35 -4.74 -6.67
CA ILE A 96 15.41 -6.22 -6.65
C ILE A 96 15.27 -6.79 -5.22
N ILE A 97 15.63 -6.05 -4.18
CA ILE A 97 15.56 -6.50 -2.78
C ILE A 97 14.11 -6.69 -2.33
N LEU A 98 13.18 -5.89 -2.86
CA LEU A 98 11.75 -6.02 -2.54
C LEU A 98 11.12 -7.27 -3.18
N LEU A 99 11.75 -7.87 -4.18
CA LEU A 99 11.25 -9.10 -4.80
C LEU A 99 11.17 -10.27 -3.78
N PRO A 100 12.25 -10.69 -3.10
CA PRO A 100 12.18 -11.77 -2.11
C PRO A 100 11.50 -11.38 -0.80
N VAL A 101 11.52 -10.09 -0.42
CA VAL A 101 11.04 -9.62 0.89
C VAL A 101 9.55 -9.25 0.88
N LEU A 102 9.00 -8.85 -0.27
CA LEU A 102 7.63 -8.35 -0.40
C LEU A 102 6.81 -9.13 -1.42
N LEU A 103 7.30 -9.27 -2.66
CA LEU A 103 6.52 -9.93 -3.71
C LEU A 103 6.43 -11.46 -3.49
N LEU A 104 7.55 -12.10 -3.15
CA LEU A 104 7.59 -13.55 -2.89
C LEU A 104 6.61 -13.98 -1.76
N PRO A 105 6.61 -13.37 -0.56
CA PRO A 105 5.66 -13.76 0.48
C PRO A 105 4.22 -13.53 0.03
N TYR A 106 3.93 -12.41 -0.65
CA TYR A 106 2.60 -12.12 -1.18
C TYR A 106 2.10 -13.21 -2.15
N VAL A 107 2.92 -13.59 -3.14
CA VAL A 107 2.61 -14.69 -4.07
C VAL A 107 2.40 -16.00 -3.32
N CYS A 108 3.23 -16.29 -2.31
CA CYS A 108 3.07 -17.50 -1.50
C CYS A 108 1.73 -17.53 -0.77
N PHE A 109 1.28 -16.42 -0.18
CA PHE A 109 -0.02 -16.35 0.48
C PHE A 109 -1.19 -16.51 -0.49
N ILE A 110 -1.12 -15.92 -1.69
CA ILE A 110 -2.13 -16.15 -2.74
C ILE A 110 -2.20 -17.63 -3.12
N ILE A 111 -1.06 -18.28 -3.31
CA ILE A 111 -1.00 -19.72 -3.63
C ILE A 111 -1.57 -20.55 -2.46
N LEU A 112 -1.23 -20.21 -1.21
CA LEU A 112 -1.74 -20.89 -0.02
C LEU A 112 -3.25 -20.78 0.10
N ILE A 113 -3.87 -19.63 -0.25
CA ILE A 113 -5.33 -19.48 -0.31
C ILE A 113 -5.92 -20.53 -1.26
N SER A 114 -5.42 -20.61 -2.50
CA SER A 114 -5.94 -21.58 -3.46
C SER A 114 -5.73 -23.02 -3.01
N LEU A 115 -4.52 -23.37 -2.54
CA LEU A 115 -4.20 -24.73 -2.10
C LEU A 115 -5.05 -25.17 -0.90
N THR A 116 -5.24 -24.30 0.09
CA THR A 116 -6.04 -24.61 1.29
C THR A 116 -7.52 -24.77 0.95
N ILE A 117 -8.10 -23.92 0.08
CA ILE A 117 -9.48 -24.08 -0.38
C ILE A 117 -9.66 -25.41 -1.13
N ILE A 118 -8.75 -25.74 -2.05
CA ILE A 118 -8.80 -27.01 -2.79
C ILE A 118 -8.74 -28.20 -1.84
N TYR A 119 -7.85 -28.17 -0.84
CA TYR A 119 -7.74 -29.25 0.15
C TYR A 119 -9.03 -29.38 0.99
N LEU A 120 -9.54 -28.27 1.53
CA LEU A 120 -10.71 -28.26 2.41
C LEU A 120 -12.01 -28.69 1.70
N THR A 121 -12.09 -28.47 0.39
CA THR A 121 -13.28 -28.74 -0.44
C THR A 121 -13.18 -30.01 -1.28
N ALA A 122 -12.07 -30.73 -1.23
CA ALA A 122 -11.81 -31.91 -2.08
C ALA A 122 -12.87 -33.02 -1.99
N ASN A 123 -13.54 -33.14 -0.83
CA ASN A 123 -14.55 -34.16 -0.59
C ASN A 123 -16.00 -33.64 -0.74
N LEU A 124 -16.18 -32.39 -1.18
CA LEU A 124 -17.49 -31.82 -1.43
C LEU A 124 -17.99 -32.21 -2.84
N LYS A 125 -19.31 -32.37 -2.98
CA LYS A 125 -19.98 -32.70 -4.24
C LYS A 125 -19.62 -31.75 -5.39
N TYR A 126 -19.30 -30.50 -5.08
CA TYR A 126 -18.97 -29.44 -6.05
C TYR A 126 -17.50 -28.99 -6.00
N TRP A 127 -16.57 -29.89 -5.68
CA TRP A 127 -15.13 -29.58 -5.54
C TRP A 127 -14.54 -28.81 -6.73
N LEU A 128 -14.97 -29.11 -7.97
CA LEU A 128 -14.48 -28.44 -9.17
C LEU A 128 -14.85 -26.94 -9.18
N ARG A 129 -16.05 -26.58 -8.70
CA ARG A 129 -16.49 -25.18 -8.59
C ARG A 129 -15.61 -24.41 -7.60
N TRP A 130 -15.31 -25.01 -6.45
CA TRP A 130 -14.45 -24.40 -5.43
C TRP A 130 -13.01 -24.24 -5.90
N ARG A 131 -12.48 -25.22 -6.64
CA ARG A 131 -11.18 -25.11 -7.28
C ARG A 131 -11.14 -23.92 -8.24
N THR A 132 -12.08 -23.83 -9.17
CA THR A 132 -12.14 -22.73 -10.14
C THR A 132 -12.33 -21.37 -9.45
N ALA A 133 -13.23 -21.29 -8.47
CA ALA A 133 -13.45 -20.06 -7.70
C ALA A 133 -12.18 -19.61 -6.97
N SER A 134 -11.43 -20.53 -6.37
CA SER A 134 -10.18 -20.20 -5.66
C SER A 134 -9.08 -19.68 -6.60
N MET A 135 -9.02 -20.18 -7.84
CA MET A 135 -8.09 -19.69 -8.86
C MET A 135 -8.50 -18.31 -9.37
N ILE A 136 -9.81 -18.10 -9.59
CA ILE A 136 -10.34 -16.78 -9.97
C ILE A 136 -10.07 -15.75 -8.86
N CYS A 137 -10.25 -16.12 -7.58
CA CYS A 137 -9.92 -15.23 -6.47
C CYS A 137 -8.44 -14.85 -6.46
N ALA A 138 -7.54 -15.82 -6.66
CA ALA A 138 -6.10 -15.56 -6.74
C ALA A 138 -5.72 -14.60 -7.87
N VAL A 139 -6.29 -14.78 -9.07
CA VAL A 139 -6.10 -13.86 -10.19
C VAL A 139 -6.74 -12.49 -9.88
N GLY A 140 -7.88 -12.48 -9.19
CA GLY A 140 -8.58 -11.28 -8.75
C GLY A 140 -7.72 -10.35 -7.89
N PHE A 141 -6.88 -10.88 -7.01
CA PHE A 141 -5.92 -10.08 -6.22
C PHE A 141 -4.94 -9.29 -7.11
N PHE A 142 -4.42 -9.90 -8.19
CA PHE A 142 -3.54 -9.21 -9.13
C PHE A 142 -4.28 -8.19 -10.00
N ILE A 143 -5.47 -8.55 -10.49
CA ILE A 143 -6.31 -7.63 -11.27
C ILE A 143 -6.68 -6.41 -10.42
N PHE A 144 -7.01 -6.62 -9.14
CA PHE A 144 -7.34 -5.55 -8.21
C PHE A 144 -6.19 -4.54 -8.09
N ILE A 145 -4.95 -4.98 -7.95
CA ILE A 145 -3.76 -4.10 -7.92
C ILE A 145 -3.72 -3.20 -9.18
N ILE A 146 -3.95 -3.77 -10.36
CA ILE A 146 -3.91 -3.02 -11.63
C ILE A 146 -5.07 -2.02 -11.72
N ILE A 147 -6.27 -2.42 -11.28
CA ILE A 147 -7.46 -1.56 -11.30
C ILE A 147 -7.29 -0.40 -10.32
N ASP A 148 -6.84 -0.68 -9.09
CA ASP A 148 -6.63 0.35 -8.06
C ASP A 148 -5.57 1.36 -8.50
N ALA A 149 -4.49 0.87 -9.13
CA ALA A 149 -3.43 1.69 -9.71
C ALA A 149 -3.87 2.65 -10.83
N TYR A 150 -5.01 2.38 -11.50
CA TYR A 150 -5.40 3.12 -12.70
C TYR A 150 -5.66 4.61 -12.41
N SER A 151 -6.19 4.94 -11.22
CA SER A 151 -6.43 6.33 -10.82
C SER A 151 -6.47 6.45 -9.31
N LYS A 152 -5.30 6.29 -8.68
CA LYS A 152 -5.18 6.30 -7.22
C LYS A 152 -4.78 7.66 -6.68
N ASN A 153 -5.36 7.98 -5.53
CA ASN A 153 -5.05 9.18 -4.76
C ASN A 153 -4.15 8.80 -3.59
N TYR A 154 -2.98 9.44 -3.52
CA TYR A 154 -2.03 9.32 -2.42
C TYR A 154 -2.08 10.57 -1.56
N ASN A 155 -2.27 10.41 -0.26
CA ASN A 155 -2.22 11.53 0.67
C ASN A 155 -0.77 11.79 1.07
N ASP A 156 -0.40 13.05 1.16
CA ASP A 156 0.93 13.45 1.60
C ASP A 156 0.87 14.80 2.32
N THR A 157 1.96 15.18 2.95
CA THR A 157 2.10 16.45 3.65
C THR A 157 3.35 17.17 3.12
N ILE A 158 3.17 18.43 2.73
CA ILE A 158 4.25 19.27 2.21
C ILE A 158 4.32 20.59 2.97
N PHE A 159 5.44 21.25 2.82
CA PHE A 159 5.64 22.63 3.22
C PHE A 159 5.42 23.55 2.01
N ILE A 160 4.76 24.69 2.21
CA ILE A 160 4.58 25.69 1.16
C ILE A 160 5.10 27.04 1.64
N ASP A 161 5.96 27.64 0.82
CA ASP A 161 6.41 29.01 0.92
C ASP A 161 5.68 29.84 -0.14
N ALA A 162 4.76 30.70 0.31
CA ALA A 162 3.88 31.48 -0.54
C ALA A 162 4.34 32.95 -0.61
N GLU A 163 4.83 33.33 -1.79
CA GLU A 163 5.14 34.71 -2.15
C GLU A 163 3.87 35.36 -2.74
N ILE A 164 3.42 36.47 -2.14
CA ILE A 164 2.24 37.22 -2.60
C ILE A 164 2.72 38.50 -3.29
N GLY A 165 2.58 38.55 -4.61
CA GLY A 165 2.89 39.71 -5.43
C GLY A 165 1.72 40.69 -5.53
N ASN A 166 1.96 41.80 -6.24
CA ASN A 166 0.93 42.82 -6.49
C ASN A 166 -0.18 42.26 -7.41
N GLY A 167 -1.43 42.61 -7.12
CA GLY A 167 -2.60 42.24 -7.95
C GLY A 167 -3.27 40.90 -7.59
N GLY A 168 -2.81 40.20 -6.56
CA GLY A 168 -3.37 38.89 -6.15
C GLY A 168 -2.66 37.70 -6.78
N ASN A 169 -1.47 37.92 -7.34
CA ASN A 169 -0.60 36.90 -7.92
C ASN A 169 0.19 36.21 -6.80
N ILE A 170 0.00 34.90 -6.68
CA ILE A 170 0.57 34.07 -5.62
C ILE A 170 1.48 33.05 -6.28
N LYS A 171 2.72 32.99 -5.80
CA LYS A 171 3.69 31.97 -6.19
C LYS A 171 3.89 31.03 -5.00
N LEU A 172 3.48 29.79 -5.16
CA LEU A 172 3.58 28.74 -4.15
C LEU A 172 4.81 27.88 -4.44
N ASN A 173 5.85 28.02 -3.62
CA ASN A 173 7.02 27.17 -3.61
C ASN A 173 6.75 25.96 -2.71
N CYS A 174 6.42 24.82 -3.30
CA CYS A 174 6.02 23.61 -2.60
C CYS A 174 7.23 22.68 -2.40
N LYS A 175 7.48 22.26 -1.16
CA LYS A 175 8.67 21.52 -0.73
C LYS A 175 8.30 20.32 0.16
N PRO A 176 9.12 19.26 0.23
CA PRO A 176 8.92 18.18 1.19
C PRO A 176 8.88 18.67 2.65
N GLY A 177 9.74 19.62 3.00
CA GLY A 177 9.85 20.16 4.34
C GLY A 177 10.56 21.51 4.37
N PHE A 178 10.61 22.11 5.56
CA PHE A 178 11.31 23.36 5.78
C PHE A 178 12.82 23.17 5.56
N GLY A 179 13.41 23.97 4.67
CA GLY A 179 14.84 23.90 4.32
C GLY A 179 15.21 22.86 3.24
N ASP A 180 14.25 22.11 2.68
CA ASP A 180 14.53 21.22 1.55
C ASP A 180 14.78 22.06 0.27
N ALA A 181 15.77 21.64 -0.53
CA ALA A 181 16.12 22.31 -1.78
C ALA A 181 15.20 21.92 -2.94
N ARG A 182 14.53 20.77 -2.85
CA ARG A 182 13.62 20.28 -3.89
C ARG A 182 12.34 21.08 -3.83
N VAL A 183 12.00 21.71 -4.94
CA VAL A 183 10.84 22.60 -5.04
C VAL A 183 10.11 22.35 -6.36
N PHE A 184 8.78 22.34 -6.28
CA PHE A 184 7.95 22.67 -7.45
C PHE A 184 7.14 23.94 -7.17
N VAL A 185 6.93 24.71 -8.23
CA VAL A 185 6.31 26.02 -8.17
C VAL A 185 4.95 25.98 -8.84
N ILE A 186 3.97 26.59 -8.18
CA ILE A 186 2.64 26.85 -8.74
C ILE A 186 2.38 28.36 -8.72
N ASN A 187 2.04 28.92 -9.88
CA ASN A 187 1.59 30.31 -9.97
C ASN A 187 0.06 30.33 -10.06
N VAL A 188 -0.56 31.13 -9.20
CA VAL A 188 -2.02 31.21 -9.06
C VAL A 188 -2.43 32.66 -8.90
N GLU A 189 -3.49 33.07 -9.56
CA GLU A 189 -4.12 34.37 -9.34
C GLU A 189 -5.44 34.13 -8.61
N SER A 190 -5.48 34.39 -7.29
CA SER A 190 -6.68 34.18 -6.49
C SER A 190 -6.67 35.01 -5.20
N LYS A 191 -7.53 36.03 -5.14
CA LYS A 191 -7.73 36.86 -3.95
C LYS A 191 -8.32 36.09 -2.76
N LEU A 192 -9.04 35.00 -3.01
CA LEU A 192 -9.57 34.14 -1.95
C LEU A 192 -8.46 33.34 -1.28
N LEU A 193 -7.60 32.72 -2.10
CA LEU A 193 -6.44 31.98 -1.62
C LEU A 193 -5.47 32.91 -0.88
N GLU A 194 -5.29 34.14 -1.37
CA GLU A 194 -4.48 35.15 -0.70
C GLU A 194 -4.93 35.38 0.76
N LYS A 195 -6.24 35.52 0.98
CA LYS A 195 -6.80 35.70 2.32
C LYS A 195 -6.60 34.47 3.19
N GLU A 196 -6.81 33.27 2.64
CA GLU A 196 -6.61 32.02 3.39
C GLU A 196 -5.15 31.79 3.79
N ILE A 197 -4.20 32.12 2.90
CA ILE A 197 -2.76 32.04 3.18
C ILE A 197 -2.38 33.06 4.26
N LYS A 198 -2.83 34.31 4.15
CA LYS A 198 -2.56 35.35 5.15
C LYS A 198 -3.13 35.03 6.53
N ALA A 199 -4.28 34.35 6.57
CA ALA A 199 -4.93 33.97 7.82
C ALA A 199 -4.29 32.76 8.52
N ASN A 200 -3.73 31.81 7.75
CA ASN A 200 -3.24 30.53 8.28
C ASN A 200 -1.73 30.34 8.19
N GLY A 201 -1.01 31.24 7.50
CA GLY A 201 0.42 31.17 7.30
C GLY A 201 1.20 32.09 8.25
N GLU A 202 2.41 31.66 8.59
CA GLU A 202 3.35 32.45 9.37
C GLU A 202 4.16 33.35 8.42
N TYR A 203 4.09 34.66 8.61
CA TYR A 203 4.84 35.59 7.75
C TYR A 203 6.30 35.64 8.18
N TYR A 204 7.21 35.26 7.29
CA TYR A 204 8.65 35.25 7.53
C TYR A 204 9.43 35.55 6.25
N GLN A 205 10.41 36.46 6.35
CA GLN A 205 11.33 36.84 5.26
C GLN A 205 10.65 37.17 3.90
N GLY A 206 9.50 37.85 3.93
CA GLY A 206 8.82 38.28 2.71
C GLY A 206 7.79 37.28 2.17
N SER A 207 7.68 36.10 2.78
CA SER A 207 6.76 35.04 2.37
C SER A 207 5.87 34.55 3.51
N TYR A 208 4.78 33.87 3.16
CA TYR A 208 3.94 33.16 4.12
C TYR A 208 4.29 31.68 4.13
N PHE A 209 4.66 31.17 5.30
CA PHE A 209 5.02 29.77 5.50
C PHE A 209 3.82 28.97 5.96
N LEU A 210 3.54 27.90 5.23
CA LEU A 210 2.40 27.02 5.44
C LEU A 210 2.94 25.62 5.75
N SER A 211 3.09 25.35 7.05
CA SER A 211 3.51 24.05 7.54
C SER A 211 2.36 23.04 7.50
N ASN A 212 2.72 21.75 7.41
CA ASN A 212 1.76 20.64 7.46
C ASN A 212 0.62 20.75 6.45
N THR A 213 0.91 21.20 5.23
CA THR A 213 -0.10 21.34 4.17
C THR A 213 -0.42 19.96 3.60
N LYS A 214 -1.66 19.48 3.80
CA LYS A 214 -2.10 18.18 3.31
C LYS A 214 -2.49 18.25 1.85
N ILE A 215 -1.85 17.43 1.05
CA ILE A 215 -2.09 17.29 -0.38
C ILE A 215 -2.62 15.91 -0.74
N ILE A 216 -3.33 15.85 -1.86
CA ILE A 216 -3.66 14.62 -2.56
C ILE A 216 -2.95 14.63 -3.90
N LYS A 217 -2.21 13.56 -4.17
CA LYS A 217 -1.50 13.32 -5.42
C LYS A 217 -2.27 12.27 -6.20
N ASN A 218 -2.82 12.64 -7.36
CA ASN A 218 -3.49 11.68 -8.24
C ASN A 218 -2.49 11.07 -9.22
N PHE A 219 -2.42 9.75 -9.24
CA PHE A 219 -1.56 9.00 -10.14
C PHE A 219 -2.38 8.08 -11.04
N ARG A 220 -1.98 7.99 -12.31
CA ARG A 220 -2.40 6.94 -13.24
C ARG A 220 -1.21 6.00 -13.44
N PHE A 221 -1.21 4.87 -12.75
CA PHE A 221 -0.01 4.05 -12.57
C PHE A 221 1.16 4.91 -12.06
N ASN A 222 2.29 4.93 -12.76
CA ASN A 222 3.48 5.68 -12.36
C ASN A 222 3.46 7.16 -12.81
N LYS A 223 2.38 7.63 -13.45
CA LYS A 223 2.30 8.99 -13.98
C LYS A 223 1.46 9.88 -13.07
N LEU A 224 2.11 10.87 -12.46
CA LEU A 224 1.43 11.96 -11.76
C LEU A 224 0.49 12.69 -12.73
N ARG A 225 -0.78 12.82 -12.36
CA ARG A 225 -1.80 13.54 -13.13
C ARG A 225 -2.09 14.91 -12.54
N SER A 226 -2.34 14.96 -11.23
CA SER A 226 -2.69 16.20 -10.55
C SER A 226 -2.30 16.19 -9.09
N ILE A 227 -2.23 17.38 -8.51
CA ILE A 227 -2.08 17.61 -7.08
C ILE A 227 -3.23 18.48 -6.62
N THR A 228 -3.85 18.12 -5.50
CA THR A 228 -4.90 18.89 -4.85
C THR A 228 -4.47 19.27 -3.44
N ILE A 229 -4.48 20.56 -3.08
CA ILE A 229 -4.33 20.96 -1.67
C ILE A 229 -5.69 20.83 -0.99
N LYS A 230 -5.73 20.10 0.13
CA LYS A 230 -6.95 19.91 0.93
C LYS A 230 -7.00 20.76 2.18
N LYS A 231 -5.87 20.87 2.89
CA LYS A 231 -5.80 21.53 4.19
C LYS A 231 -4.46 22.21 4.39
N ILE A 232 -4.48 23.35 5.08
CA ILE A 232 -3.29 24.04 5.60
C ILE A 232 -3.34 23.87 7.12
N GLY A 233 -2.38 23.13 7.69
CA GLY A 233 -2.43 22.70 9.09
C GLY A 233 -3.76 22.00 9.42
N ASN A 234 -4.53 22.56 10.35
CA ASN A 234 -5.85 22.05 10.74
C ASN A 234 -7.03 22.64 9.94
N HIS A 235 -6.79 23.63 9.09
CA HIS A 235 -7.83 24.37 8.38
C HIS A 235 -8.09 23.75 7.00
N LYS A 236 -9.34 23.39 6.73
CA LYS A 236 -9.77 22.95 5.40
C LYS A 236 -9.98 24.18 4.52
N LEU A 237 -9.41 24.16 3.32
CA LEU A 237 -9.63 25.24 2.34
C LEU A 237 -11.10 25.30 1.95
N SER A 238 -11.62 26.51 1.75
CA SER A 238 -13.00 26.72 1.29
C SER A 238 -13.24 26.13 -0.10
N GLN A 239 -12.21 26.12 -0.95
CA GLN A 239 -12.23 25.50 -2.27
C GLN A 239 -11.01 24.60 -2.44
N GLU A 240 -11.23 23.36 -2.88
CA GLU A 240 -10.13 22.45 -3.21
C GLU A 240 -9.40 22.96 -4.45
N LEU A 241 -8.11 23.22 -4.32
CA LEU A 241 -7.29 23.72 -5.40
C LEU A 241 -6.55 22.56 -6.05
N THR A 242 -6.86 22.29 -7.33
CA THR A 242 -6.28 21.17 -8.07
C THR A 242 -5.50 21.66 -9.28
N TRP A 243 -4.28 21.19 -9.44
CA TRP A 243 -3.41 21.50 -10.57
C TRP A 243 -2.98 20.23 -11.28
N ASN A 244 -3.07 20.25 -12.61
CA ASN A 244 -2.55 19.18 -13.45
C ASN A 244 -1.02 19.25 -13.52
N LYS A 245 -0.37 18.12 -13.78
CA LYS A 245 1.09 18.00 -13.89
C LYS A 245 1.72 19.07 -14.80
N GLU A 246 1.07 19.41 -15.91
CA GLU A 246 1.55 20.41 -16.87
C GLU A 246 1.71 21.83 -16.28
N LYS A 247 0.98 22.14 -15.21
CA LYS A 247 1.06 23.42 -14.51
C LYS A 247 2.12 23.45 -13.42
N LEU A 248 2.71 22.30 -13.09
CA LEU A 248 3.74 22.17 -12.06
C LEU A 248 5.11 22.35 -12.70
N LYS A 249 5.93 23.25 -12.17
CA LYS A 249 7.30 23.51 -12.66
C LYS A 249 8.32 23.21 -11.58
N GLY A 250 9.38 22.47 -11.89
CA GLY A 250 10.45 22.14 -10.94
C GLY A 250 10.57 20.64 -10.68
N GLU A 251 11.09 20.28 -9.52
CA GLU A 251 11.37 18.90 -9.14
C GLU A 251 10.11 18.22 -8.58
N LEU A 252 9.69 17.12 -9.21
CA LEU A 252 8.48 16.39 -8.85
C LEU A 252 8.77 14.98 -8.31
N GLU A 253 10.04 14.55 -8.27
CA GLU A 253 10.41 13.18 -7.89
C GLU A 253 10.04 12.85 -6.45
N PHE A 254 10.14 13.83 -5.54
CA PHE A 254 9.74 13.62 -4.14
C PHE A 254 8.24 13.40 -3.94
N LEU A 255 7.41 13.64 -4.96
CA LEU A 255 5.98 13.39 -4.89
C LEU A 255 5.63 11.93 -5.15
N TYR A 256 6.58 11.11 -5.59
CA TYR A 256 6.35 9.68 -5.77
C TYR A 256 6.16 9.01 -4.39
N PRO A 257 5.19 8.08 -4.25
CA PRO A 257 4.87 7.43 -2.97
C PRO A 257 5.98 6.55 -2.39
#